data_AF-A0A372JDK6-F1
#
_entry.id   AF-A0A372JDK6-F1
#
_cell.length_a   1.000
_cell.length_b   1.000
_cell.length_c   1.000
_cell.angle_alpha   90.00
_cell.angle_beta   90.00
_cell.angle_gamma   90.00
#
_symmetry.space_group_name_H-M   'P 1'
#
loop_
_entity.id
_entity.type
_entity.pdbx_description
1 polymer ?
#
loop_
_entity_poly.entity_id
_entity_poly.type
_entity_poly.pdbx_seq_one_letter_code
_entity_poly.pdbx_strand_id
1 'polypeptide(L)'
;MRFGVLGSTAAWRPDGTPVPLGGPARRALLALLLVRPGEAVSAEGLAHELYPDGGPGRSDGRGGRGGSAHALQSQVSRLRGVLRPHADIESTPAGYRLTGTGSDVAGGAAVAVDAARFEALAGDGRAALA
;
A
#
# COMPACT_ATOMS: atom_id res chain seq x y z
N MET A 1 -1.62 -11.55 -6.44
CA MET A 1 -2.19 -10.99 -5.19
C MET A 1 -3.19 -9.90 -5.55
N ARG A 2 -4.26 -9.71 -4.77
CA ARG A 2 -5.26 -8.66 -5.01
C ARG A 2 -5.38 -7.73 -3.81
N PHE A 3 -5.59 -6.46 -4.07
CA PHE A 3 -5.72 -5.40 -3.07
C PHE A 3 -7.06 -4.66 -3.21
N GLY A 4 -7.60 -4.24 -2.08
CA GLY A 4 -8.86 -3.50 -2.00
C GLY A 4 -8.65 -2.17 -1.29
N VAL A 5 -9.10 -1.08 -1.93
CA VAL A 5 -9.10 0.28 -1.38
C VAL A 5 -10.47 0.94 -1.43
N LEU A 6 -11.44 0.35 -2.14
CA LEU A 6 -12.83 0.84 -2.18
C LEU A 6 -13.60 0.36 -0.93
N GLY A 7 -13.12 0.78 0.24
CA GLY A 7 -13.59 0.36 1.55
C GLY A 7 -12.43 0.29 2.56
N SER A 8 -12.51 -0.62 3.52
CA SER A 8 -11.37 -0.89 4.40
C SER A 8 -10.23 -1.50 3.60
N THR A 9 -9.01 -0.95 3.74
CA THR A 9 -7.83 -1.46 3.03
C THR A 9 -7.61 -2.93 3.36
N ALA A 10 -7.65 -3.76 2.31
CA ALA A 10 -7.60 -5.21 2.43
C ALA A 10 -6.70 -5.82 1.35
N ALA A 11 -6.27 -7.05 1.59
CA ALA A 11 -5.49 -7.80 0.62
C ALA A 11 -5.86 -9.28 0.68
N TRP A 12 -5.77 -9.94 -0.47
CA TRP A 12 -6.07 -11.35 -0.65
C TRP A 12 -4.93 -12.02 -1.42
N ARG A 13 -4.54 -13.20 -0.97
CA ARG A 13 -3.59 -14.07 -1.69
C ARG A 13 -4.20 -14.55 -3.00
N PRO A 14 -3.39 -15.12 -3.92
CA PRO A 14 -3.89 -15.66 -5.19
C PRO A 14 -5.00 -16.71 -5.03
N ASP A 15 -5.00 -17.48 -3.94
CA ASP A 15 -6.04 -18.46 -3.59
C ASP A 15 -7.31 -17.83 -2.98
N GLY A 16 -7.38 -16.50 -2.92
CA GLY A 16 -8.50 -15.76 -2.33
C GLY A 16 -8.45 -15.65 -0.80
N THR A 17 -7.47 -16.25 -0.12
CA THR A 17 -7.38 -16.15 1.34
C THR A 17 -7.05 -14.73 1.79
N PRO A 18 -7.75 -14.16 2.80
CA PRO A 18 -7.42 -12.85 3.33
C PRO A 18 -6.01 -12.82 3.94
N VAL A 19 -5.29 -11.73 3.69
CA VAL A 19 -3.99 -11.46 4.32
C VAL A 19 -4.23 -10.65 5.59
N PRO A 20 -3.73 -11.10 6.77
CA PRO A 20 -3.89 -10.35 8.02
C PRO A 20 -2.90 -9.17 8.05
N LEU A 21 -3.30 -8.05 7.43
CA LEU A 21 -2.50 -6.82 7.36
C LEU A 21 -2.16 -6.23 8.74
N GLY A 22 -2.93 -6.60 9.76
CA GLY A 22 -2.78 -6.11 11.13
C GLY A 22 -3.37 -4.72 11.31
N GLY A 23 -2.84 -3.94 12.26
CA GLY A 23 -3.45 -2.71 12.75
C GLY A 23 -3.50 -1.52 11.77
N PRO A 24 -4.16 -0.41 12.18
CA PRO A 24 -4.46 0.74 11.32
C PRO A 24 -3.26 1.31 10.57
N ALA A 25 -2.11 1.47 11.24
CA ALA A 25 -0.90 2.02 10.61
C ALA A 25 -0.39 1.19 9.42
N ARG A 26 -0.47 -0.15 9.49
CA ARG A 26 -0.07 -1.02 8.36
C ARG A 26 -1.04 -0.93 7.20
N ARG A 27 -2.34 -0.87 7.50
CA ARG A 27 -3.39 -0.68 6.48
C ARG A 27 -3.25 0.68 5.79
N ALA A 28 -2.99 1.74 6.56
CA ALA A 28 -2.73 3.07 6.03
C ALA A 28 -1.46 3.10 5.15
N LEU A 29 -0.36 2.49 5.60
CA LEU A 29 0.87 2.39 4.80
C LEU A 29 0.59 1.69 3.46
N LEU A 30 -0.14 0.57 3.50
CA LEU A 30 -0.51 -0.14 2.29
C LEU A 30 -1.39 0.73 1.37
N ALA A 31 -2.38 1.43 1.93
CA ALA A 31 -3.25 2.32 1.17
C ALA A 31 -2.46 3.42 0.44
N LEU A 32 -1.53 4.07 1.13
CA LEU A 32 -0.68 5.12 0.55
C LEU A 32 0.15 4.62 -0.63
N LEU A 33 0.65 3.38 -0.57
CA LEU A 33 1.37 2.75 -1.67
C LEU A 33 0.45 2.31 -2.82
N LEU A 34 -0.81 1.97 -2.53
CA LEU A 34 -1.80 1.53 -3.52
C LEU A 34 -2.47 2.69 -4.27
N VAL A 35 -2.44 3.91 -3.75
CA VAL A 35 -2.90 5.11 -4.48
C VAL A 35 -2.02 5.39 -5.70
N ARG A 36 -0.75 4.96 -5.66
CA ARG A 36 0.22 5.12 -6.75
C ARG A 36 0.89 3.78 -7.08
N PRO A 37 0.15 2.79 -7.64
CA PRO A 37 0.68 1.45 -7.88
C PRO A 37 1.92 1.47 -8.77
N GLY A 38 3.02 0.85 -8.31
CA GLY A 38 4.28 0.76 -9.06
C GLY A 38 5.16 2.02 -9.02
N GLU A 39 4.64 3.16 -8.56
CA GLU A 39 5.43 4.38 -8.36
C GLU A 39 6.07 4.40 -6.96
N ALA A 40 7.22 5.07 -6.85
CA ALA A 40 7.86 5.28 -5.56
C ALA A 40 7.21 6.46 -4.82
N VAL A 41 6.86 6.23 -3.56
CA VAL A 41 6.37 7.25 -2.61
C VAL A 41 7.47 7.57 -1.61
N SER A 42 7.73 8.86 -1.38
CA SER A 42 8.83 9.30 -0.52
C SER A 42 8.69 8.79 0.93
N ALA A 43 9.81 8.40 1.53
CA ALA A 43 9.81 7.94 2.92
C ALA A 43 9.38 9.04 3.90
N GLU A 44 9.76 10.30 3.62
CA GLU A 44 9.31 11.45 4.41
C GLU A 44 7.80 11.67 4.30
N GLY A 45 7.24 11.62 3.09
CA GLY A 45 5.80 11.73 2.88
C GLY A 45 5.02 10.62 3.59
N LEU A 46 5.46 9.36 3.44
CA LEU A 46 4.85 8.23 4.15
C LEU A 46 4.94 8.39 5.67
N ALA A 47 6.07 8.85 6.21
CA ALA A 47 6.24 9.07 7.63
C ALA A 47 5.33 10.19 8.16
N HIS A 48 5.18 11.27 7.39
CA HIS A 48 4.31 12.40 7.73
C HIS A 48 2.83 12.00 7.75
N GLU A 49 2.38 11.28 6.71
CA GLU A 49 0.99 10.82 6.61
C GLU A 49 0.63 9.79 7.70
N LEU A 50 1.55 8.89 8.04
CA LEU A 50 1.32 7.88 9.08
C LEU A 50 1.40 8.45 10.50
N TYR A 51 2.24 9.46 10.69
CA TYR A 51 2.62 9.99 11.99
C TYR A 51 2.71 11.52 11.94
N PRO A 52 1.58 12.23 11.73
CA PRO A 52 1.59 13.69 11.66
C PRO A 52 2.17 14.34 12.93
N ASP A 53 2.00 13.68 14.08
CA ASP A 53 2.45 14.16 15.39
C ASP A 53 3.83 13.63 15.84
N GLY A 54 4.63 13.04 14.94
CA GLY A 54 6.03 12.69 15.24
C GLY A 54 6.29 11.26 15.74
N GLY A 55 5.31 10.36 15.67
CA GLY A 55 5.50 8.91 15.83
C GLY A 55 4.86 8.28 17.08
N PRO A 56 4.80 6.95 17.15
CA PRO A 56 4.19 6.25 18.27
C PRO A 56 5.07 6.35 19.53
N GLY A 57 4.51 6.89 20.62
CA GLY A 57 5.12 6.86 21.96
C GLY A 57 5.84 8.13 22.43
N ARG A 58 5.70 9.27 21.75
CA ARG A 58 6.30 10.54 22.19
C ARG A 58 5.34 11.71 21.99
N SER A 59 4.39 11.85 22.92
CA SER A 59 3.40 12.93 22.96
C SER A 59 3.92 14.25 23.56
N ASP A 60 5.23 14.39 23.79
CA ASP A 60 5.85 15.55 24.44
C ASP A 60 6.40 16.60 23.45
N GLY A 61 6.07 16.47 22.15
CA GLY A 61 6.51 17.40 21.11
C GLY A 61 8.02 17.37 20.81
N ARG A 62 8.78 16.46 21.43
CA ARG A 62 10.24 16.30 21.24
C ARG A 62 10.58 15.22 20.20
N GLY A 63 9.57 14.72 19.49
CA GLY A 63 9.69 13.75 18.40
C GLY A 63 10.35 14.37 17.17
N GLY A 64 11.68 14.39 17.13
CA GLY A 64 12.43 14.76 15.94
C GLY A 64 12.21 13.79 14.78
N ARG A 65 12.51 14.23 13.54
CA ARG A 65 12.37 13.48 12.27
C ARG A 65 12.88 12.02 12.31
N GLY A 66 13.81 11.68 13.20
CA GLY A 66 14.32 10.31 13.35
C GLY A 66 13.33 9.28 13.91
N GLY A 67 12.37 9.70 14.75
CA GLY A 67 11.40 8.78 15.37
C GLY A 67 10.39 8.20 14.39
N SER A 68 9.84 9.07 13.53
CA SER A 68 8.88 8.67 12.49
C SER A 68 9.52 7.80 11.41
N ALA A 69 10.80 8.03 11.08
CA ALA A 69 11.55 7.21 10.13
C ALA A 69 11.74 5.76 10.61
N HIS A 70 12.16 5.55 11.86
CA HIS A 70 12.28 4.20 12.43
C HIS A 70 10.92 3.50 12.54
N ALA A 71 9.87 4.24 12.93
CA ALA A 71 8.52 3.69 12.97
C ALA A 71 8.05 3.24 11.58
N LEU A 72 8.25 4.06 10.55
CA LEU A 72 7.94 3.71 9.16
C LEU A 72 8.69 2.44 8.71
N GLN A 73 10.01 2.38 8.91
CA GLN A 73 10.81 1.20 8.57
C GLN A 73 10.26 -0.07 9.23
N SER A 74 9.86 0.05 10.50
CA SER A 74 9.24 -1.03 11.26
C SER A 74 7.90 -1.48 10.65
N GLN A 75 7.06 -0.54 10.17
CA GLN A 75 5.82 -0.88 9.48
C GLN A 75 6.09 -1.53 8.12
N VAL A 76 7.04 -1.00 7.34
CA VAL A 76 7.44 -1.57 6.05
C VAL A 76 7.92 -3.01 6.23
N SER A 77 8.80 -3.26 7.19
CA SER A 77 9.31 -4.61 7.46
C SER A 77 8.20 -5.59 7.81
N ARG A 78 7.25 -5.20 8.67
CA ARG A 78 6.12 -6.05 9.05
C ARG A 78 5.15 -6.27 7.89
N LEU A 79 4.93 -5.25 7.07
CA LEU A 79 4.05 -5.35 5.90
C LEU A 79 4.68 -6.28 4.85
N ARG A 80 5.97 -6.15 4.54
CA ARG A 80 6.71 -7.10 3.68
C ARG A 80 6.53 -8.55 4.14
N GLY A 81 6.63 -8.79 5.45
CA GLY A 81 6.48 -10.13 6.03
C GLY A 81 5.12 -10.78 5.77
N VAL A 82 4.05 -9.99 5.61
CA VAL A 82 2.71 -10.54 5.33
C VAL A 82 2.34 -10.55 3.84
N LEU A 83 3.01 -9.74 3.01
CA LEU A 83 2.76 -9.65 1.57
C LEU A 83 3.53 -10.72 0.78
N ARG A 84 4.73 -11.08 1.22
CA ARG A 84 5.56 -12.09 0.56
C ARG A 84 4.93 -13.49 0.66
N PRO A 85 5.14 -14.35 -0.35
CA PRO A 85 6.00 -14.15 -1.54
C PRO A 85 5.30 -13.48 -2.73
N HIS A 86 4.03 -13.07 -2.59
CA HIS A 86 3.19 -12.68 -3.74
C HIS A 86 3.27 -11.20 -4.12
N ALA A 87 3.70 -10.35 -3.19
CA ALA A 87 4.03 -8.95 -3.42
C ALA A 87 5.20 -8.55 -2.50
N ASP A 88 5.89 -7.48 -2.86
CA ASP A 88 6.97 -6.91 -2.06
C ASP A 88 6.90 -5.38 -2.02
N ILE A 89 7.57 -4.80 -1.04
CA ILE A 89 7.76 -3.35 -0.98
C ILE A 89 9.23 -3.11 -1.29
N GLU A 90 9.55 -2.52 -2.42
CA GLU A 90 10.93 -2.22 -2.78
C GLU A 90 11.35 -0.89 -2.13
N SER A 91 12.56 -0.87 -1.58
CA SER A 91 13.23 0.37 -1.19
C SER A 91 13.98 0.92 -2.40
N THR A 92 13.71 2.17 -2.76
CA THR A 92 14.34 2.89 -3.87
C THR A 92 14.96 4.18 -3.35
N PRO A 93 15.86 4.85 -4.11
CA PRO A 93 16.35 6.18 -3.73
C PRO A 93 15.25 7.22 -3.56
N ALA A 94 14.12 7.08 -4.28
CA ALA A 94 12.97 7.98 -4.19
C ALA A 94 12.00 7.64 -3.04
N GLY A 95 12.21 6.54 -2.33
CA GLY A 95 11.33 6.06 -1.26
C GLY A 95 10.88 4.62 -1.48
N TYR A 96 9.62 4.30 -1.18
CA TYR A 96 9.08 2.94 -1.23
C TYR A 96 8.07 2.78 -2.36
N ARG A 97 8.11 1.65 -3.06
CA ARG A 97 7.08 1.25 -4.04
C ARG A 97 6.59 -0.16 -3.77
N LEU A 98 5.31 -0.40 -4.03
CA LEU A 98 4.74 -1.74 -3.98
C LEU A 98 4.93 -2.42 -5.34
N THR A 99 5.50 -3.62 -5.35
CA THR A 99 5.67 -4.47 -6.53
C THR A 99 5.02 -5.83 -6.31
N GLY A 100 4.61 -6.49 -7.38
CA GLY A 100 3.98 -7.81 -7.31
C GLY A 100 3.14 -8.11 -8.54
N THR A 101 2.82 -9.39 -8.73
CA THR A 101 1.99 -9.85 -9.85
C THR A 101 0.51 -9.87 -9.45
N GLY A 102 -0.28 -9.03 -10.11
CA GLY A 102 -1.75 -9.13 -10.09
C GLY A 102 -2.19 -10.31 -10.96
N SER A 103 -3.03 -11.20 -10.42
CA SER A 103 -3.60 -12.31 -11.21
C SER A 103 -4.65 -11.83 -12.22
N ASP A 104 -5.18 -10.62 -12.02
CA ASP A 104 -6.38 -10.13 -12.68
C ASP A 104 -6.06 -9.13 -13.82
N VAL A 105 -4.79 -8.85 -14.09
CA VAL A 105 -4.35 -7.94 -15.16
C VAL A 105 -3.65 -8.74 -16.25
N ALA A 106 -4.29 -8.87 -17.41
CA ALA A 106 -3.64 -9.39 -18.61
C ALA A 106 -2.41 -8.51 -18.91
N GLY A 107 -1.21 -9.10 -18.86
CA GLY A 107 0.06 -8.37 -19.04
C GLY A 107 1.06 -8.45 -17.87
N GLY A 108 0.70 -9.09 -16.75
CA GLY A 108 1.67 -9.67 -15.79
C GLY A 108 2.54 -8.72 -14.96
N ALA A 109 2.42 -7.39 -15.11
CA ALA A 109 3.35 -6.45 -14.47
C ALA A 109 2.75 -5.56 -13.37
N ALA A 110 1.43 -5.51 -13.20
CA ALA A 110 0.79 -4.56 -12.28
C ALA A 110 0.15 -5.23 -11.06
N VAL A 111 0.25 -4.55 -9.92
CA VAL A 111 -0.48 -4.86 -8.69
C VAL A 111 -1.98 -4.78 -8.97
N ALA A 112 -2.74 -5.85 -8.70
CA ALA A 112 -4.19 -5.84 -8.90
C ALA A 112 -4.90 -5.07 -7.78
N VAL A 113 -5.49 -3.92 -8.10
CA VAL A 113 -6.25 -3.05 -7.17
C VAL A 113 -7.71 -2.96 -7.64
N ASP A 114 -8.66 -3.09 -6.72
CA ASP A 114 -10.10 -3.00 -7.01
C ASP A 114 -10.52 -1.69 -7.70
N ALA A 115 -9.90 -0.56 -7.35
CA ALA A 115 -10.11 0.74 -7.98
C ALA A 115 -9.81 0.71 -9.49
N ALA A 116 -8.69 0.10 -9.90
CA ALA A 116 -8.35 -0.02 -11.31
C ALA A 116 -9.37 -0.89 -12.08
N ARG A 117 -9.85 -1.97 -11.45
CA ARG A 117 -10.92 -2.81 -12.02
C ARG A 117 -12.24 -2.05 -12.14
N PHE A 118 -12.59 -1.25 -11.12
CA PHE A 118 -13.79 -0.41 -11.14
C PHE A 118 -13.72 0.62 -12.27
N GLU A 119 -12.59 1.32 -12.43
CA GLU A 119 -12.40 2.32 -13.48
C GLU A 119 -12.53 1.72 -14.88
N ALA A 120 -11.93 0.54 -15.11
CA ALA A 120 -12.06 -0.18 -16.37
C ALA A 120 -13.52 -0.54 -16.67
N LEU A 121 -14.22 -1.21 -15.74
CA LEU A 121 -15.62 -1.61 -15.91
C LEU A 121 -16.55 -0.39 -16.10
N ALA A 122 -16.29 0.70 -15.39
CA ALA A 122 -17.05 1.94 -15.55
C ALA A 122 -16.79 2.60 -16.91
N GLY A 123 -15.58 2.47 -17.45
CA GLY A 123 -15.23 2.89 -18.82
C GLY A 123 -15.99 2.09 -19.86
N ASP A 124 -15.95 0.76 -19.76
CA ASP A 124 -16.67 -0.14 -20.67
C ASP A 124 -18.17 0.14 -20.66
N GLY A 125 -18.76 0.33 -19.47
CA GLY A 125 -20.17 0.67 -19.32
C GLY A 125 -20.55 2.01 -19.96
N ARG A 126 -19.69 3.03 -19.84
CA ARG A 126 -19.92 4.33 -20.53
C ARG A 126 -19.84 4.18 -22.05
N ALA A 127 -18.89 3.39 -22.56
CA ALA A 127 -18.73 3.15 -23.99
C ALA A 127 -19.92 2.39 -24.59
N ALA A 128 -20.52 1.45 -23.85
CA ALA A 128 -21.68 0.69 -24.31
C ALA A 128 -22.99 1.51 -24.36
N LEU A 129 -23.03 2.68 -23.71
CA LEU A 129 -24.17 3.60 -23.71
C LEU A 129 -24.05 4.73 -24.75
N ALA A 130 -22.89 4.87 -25.40
CA ALA A 130 -22.61 5.87 -26.42
C ALA A 130 -23.08 5.41 -27.81
#